data_AF-A0A2V2UCB0-F1
#
_entry.id   AF-A0A2V2UCB0-F1
#
_cell.length_a   1.000
_cell.length_b   1.000
_cell.length_c   1.000
_cell.angle_alpha   90.00
_cell.angle_beta   90.00
_cell.angle_gamma   90.00
#
_symmetry.space_group_name_H-M   'P 1'
#
loop_
_entity.id
_entity.type
_entity.pdbx_description
1 polymer ?
#
loop_
_entity_poly.entity_id
_entity_poly.type
_entity_poly.pdbx_seq_one_letter_code
_entity_poly.pdbx_strand_id
1 'polypeptide(L)'
;MLKVPIIVNRYYTLQFLDAYSNSFHYIGTRTTGEKGGTFLITGPSWKGTLPANYSSMNMSKIQSPTNIVFLIGRILVNGAQDVTNVNQIQKNLTLTPVFHNTTRAESEAKPIEPLASNIPKLGIQFFDILSKSLVNNPPPANQTYLFKKFETIGIGPSKTPSNDITNQTTIQALKTGISEGEKLIDKKAANIGTVVNGWSVNLQVGTYGEDYLLRAAVAKVGFGANIPQEAVYPLTFIDANGTLLNAANNTNYLMHFGKGQVPPVKGFWSLTLYDKDGFFVDNPINRYNIGDRTLGLKNNTDGSLDISISSKNPGQAKESNWLPAPDGPFTLLLCMYIPDDSVVKGQYQIPPVEKVVTNK
;
A
#
# COMPACT_ATOMS: atom_id res chain seq x y z
N MET A 1 21.30 7.45 -8.61
CA MET A 1 21.54 8.22 -7.38
C MET A 1 20.28 8.97 -7.03
N LEU A 2 19.73 8.69 -5.87
CA LEU A 2 18.58 9.37 -5.31
C LEU A 2 19.07 10.44 -4.32
N LYS A 3 18.63 11.69 -4.48
CA LYS A 3 18.82 12.73 -3.44
C LYS A 3 17.50 13.00 -2.77
N VAL A 4 17.53 12.98 -1.44
CA VAL A 4 16.41 13.25 -0.56
C VAL A 4 16.72 14.54 0.20
N PRO A 5 15.89 15.58 0.10
CA PRO A 5 16.11 16.80 0.86
C PRO A 5 15.91 16.54 2.36
N ILE A 6 16.35 17.48 3.19
CA ILE A 6 15.97 17.51 4.61
C ILE A 6 14.45 17.70 4.69
N ILE A 7 13.77 16.85 5.45
CA ILE A 7 12.31 16.90 5.65
C ILE A 7 12.07 16.79 7.16
N VAL A 8 11.78 17.94 7.79
CA VAL A 8 11.63 18.09 9.24
C VAL A 8 10.15 18.10 9.67
N ASN A 9 9.86 17.59 10.86
CA ASN A 9 8.56 17.61 11.52
C ASN A 9 7.40 17.08 10.66
N ARG A 10 7.68 16.12 9.78
CA ARG A 10 6.72 15.60 8.80
C ARG A 10 6.96 14.13 8.56
N TYR A 11 5.88 13.36 8.55
CA TYR A 11 5.95 11.98 8.06
C TYR A 11 6.26 11.96 6.57
N TYR A 12 7.30 11.22 6.20
CA TYR A 12 7.55 10.84 4.82
C TYR A 12 8.17 9.45 4.76
N THR A 13 7.95 8.78 3.63
CA THR A 13 8.54 7.49 3.34
C THR A 13 8.77 7.32 1.85
N LEU A 14 9.93 6.78 1.50
CA LEU A 14 10.29 6.30 0.18
C LEU A 14 10.48 4.79 0.32
N GLN A 15 9.47 4.05 -0.13
CA GLN A 15 9.44 2.59 -0.11
C GLN A 15 10.08 2.04 -1.38
N PHE A 16 10.96 1.07 -1.23
CA PHE A 16 11.62 0.38 -2.33
C PHE A 16 11.10 -1.05 -2.41
N LEU A 17 10.45 -1.39 -3.52
CA LEU A 17 10.01 -2.76 -3.79
C LEU A 17 10.84 -3.40 -4.90
N ASP A 18 11.17 -4.67 -4.72
CA ASP A 18 11.77 -5.50 -5.75
C ASP A 18 10.74 -5.89 -6.83
N ALA A 19 11.17 -6.58 -7.89
CA ALA A 19 10.28 -7.05 -8.96
C ALA A 19 9.20 -8.05 -8.48
N TYR A 20 9.37 -8.60 -7.28
CA TYR A 20 8.45 -9.53 -6.63
C TYR A 20 7.56 -8.84 -5.59
N SER A 21 7.51 -7.50 -5.60
CA SER A 21 6.73 -6.64 -4.71
C SER A 21 7.10 -6.74 -3.22
N ASN A 22 8.28 -7.27 -2.88
CA ASN A 22 8.77 -7.23 -1.50
C ASN A 22 9.43 -5.88 -1.23
N SER A 23 9.06 -5.26 -0.12
CA SER A 23 9.69 -4.05 0.40
C SER A 23 11.06 -4.40 0.95
N PHE A 24 12.13 -4.05 0.24
CA PHE A 24 13.50 -4.39 0.65
C PHE A 24 14.24 -3.22 1.29
N HIS A 25 13.75 -1.99 1.14
CA HIS A 25 14.35 -0.81 1.74
C HIS A 25 13.34 0.31 1.98
N TYR A 26 13.66 1.18 2.94
CA TYR A 26 12.88 2.37 3.27
C TYR A 26 13.83 3.54 3.57
N ILE A 27 13.54 4.71 3.01
CA ILE A 27 14.10 5.99 3.46
C ILE A 27 12.95 6.83 3.98
N GLY A 28 13.03 7.37 5.18
CA GLY A 28 11.89 8.08 5.75
C GLY A 28 12.04 8.37 7.22
N THR A 29 10.98 8.96 7.78
CA THR A 29 10.86 9.32 9.19
C THR A 29 11.23 8.15 10.11
N ARG A 30 10.81 6.92 9.79
CA ARG A 30 11.09 5.73 10.62
C ARG A 30 12.54 5.25 10.53
N THR A 31 13.14 5.25 9.33
CA THR A 31 14.40 4.52 9.07
C THR A 31 15.63 5.41 8.96
N THR A 32 15.47 6.66 8.51
CA THR A 32 16.57 7.61 8.30
C THR A 32 16.38 8.95 9.02
N GLY A 33 15.22 9.17 9.64
CA GLY A 33 14.88 10.44 10.30
C GLY A 33 14.72 11.57 9.30
N GLU A 34 15.07 12.80 9.71
CA GLU A 34 14.73 14.03 8.98
C GLU A 34 15.88 14.58 8.10
N LYS A 35 17.07 14.00 8.21
CA LYS A 35 18.31 14.58 7.67
C LYS A 35 18.43 14.53 6.15
N GLY A 36 17.49 13.87 5.46
CA GLY A 36 17.62 13.59 4.04
C GLY A 36 18.86 12.75 3.74
N GLY A 37 19.41 12.89 2.53
CA GLY A 37 20.68 12.25 2.17
C GLY A 37 20.82 11.96 0.68
N THR A 38 21.98 11.41 0.32
CA THR A 38 22.25 10.94 -1.03
C THR A 38 22.40 9.41 -1.01
N PHE A 39 21.68 8.73 -1.88
CA PHE A 39 21.59 7.28 -1.90
C PHE A 39 21.97 6.73 -3.27
N LEU A 40 22.96 5.83 -3.30
CA LEU A 40 23.35 5.12 -4.52
C LEU A 40 22.58 3.81 -4.61
N ILE A 41 21.62 3.75 -5.52
CA ILE A 41 20.88 2.53 -5.82
C ILE A 41 21.68 1.73 -6.86
N THR A 42 22.00 0.48 -6.54
CA THR A 42 22.74 -0.44 -7.43
C THR A 42 21.91 -1.69 -7.72
N GLY A 43 22.07 -2.27 -8.91
CA GLY A 43 21.48 -3.56 -9.24
C GLY A 43 22.12 -4.72 -8.44
N PRO A 44 21.49 -5.91 -8.44
CA PRO A 44 21.92 -7.07 -7.66
C PRO A 44 23.34 -7.54 -7.99
N SER A 45 23.75 -7.44 -9.26
CA SER A 45 25.04 -7.92 -9.77
C SER A 45 26.10 -6.81 -9.92
N TRP A 46 25.86 -5.60 -9.39
CA TRP A 46 26.78 -4.49 -9.55
C TRP A 46 28.12 -4.75 -8.83
N LYS A 47 29.23 -4.72 -9.59
CA LYS A 47 30.61 -4.90 -9.09
C LYS A 47 31.49 -3.66 -9.34
N GLY A 48 30.87 -2.52 -9.64
CA GLY A 48 31.61 -1.28 -9.90
C GLY A 48 32.35 -0.76 -8.66
N THR A 49 33.25 0.19 -8.87
CA THR A 49 33.87 0.95 -7.78
C THR A 49 32.99 2.14 -7.42
N LEU A 50 32.82 2.39 -6.12
CA LEU A 50 32.20 3.62 -5.66
C LEU A 50 33.10 4.82 -6.02
N PRO A 51 32.54 6.01 -6.30
CA PRO A 51 33.34 7.22 -6.51
C PRO A 51 34.32 7.43 -5.34
N ALA A 52 35.55 7.91 -5.61
CA ALA A 52 36.57 8.10 -4.57
C ALA A 52 36.11 9.03 -3.43
N ASN A 53 35.19 9.94 -3.72
CA ASN A 53 34.57 10.87 -2.77
C ASN A 53 33.25 10.36 -2.14
N TYR A 54 32.89 9.09 -2.32
CA TYR A 54 31.65 8.50 -1.79
C TYR A 54 31.49 8.70 -0.28
N SER A 55 32.55 8.45 0.50
CA SER A 55 32.54 8.66 1.96
C SER A 55 32.42 10.15 2.32
N SER A 56 33.12 11.04 1.60
CA SER A 56 33.02 12.48 1.81
C SER A 56 31.69 13.10 1.37
N MET A 57 30.94 12.43 0.48
CA MET A 57 29.60 12.83 0.05
C MET A 57 28.49 12.31 0.98
N ASN A 58 28.86 11.59 2.05
CA ASN A 58 27.92 10.95 2.98
C ASN A 58 26.84 10.13 2.25
N MET A 59 27.26 9.38 1.23
CA MET A 59 26.35 8.58 0.42
C MET A 59 26.09 7.22 1.06
N SER A 60 24.84 6.75 1.00
CA SER A 60 24.45 5.41 1.45
C SER A 60 24.14 4.51 0.25
N LYS A 61 24.68 3.29 0.23
CA LYS A 61 24.45 2.32 -0.86
C LYS A 61 23.21 1.51 -0.54
N ILE A 62 22.30 1.42 -1.51
CA ILE A 62 21.12 0.56 -1.48
C ILE A 62 21.29 -0.45 -2.61
N GLN A 63 21.57 -1.71 -2.28
CA GLN A 63 21.65 -2.78 -3.26
C GLN A 63 20.27 -3.39 -3.45
N SER A 64 19.75 -3.30 -4.67
CA SER A 64 18.47 -3.90 -5.03
C SER A 64 18.60 -5.42 -5.22
N PRO A 65 17.64 -6.23 -4.74
CA PRO A 65 17.58 -7.66 -5.05
C PRO A 65 17.34 -7.98 -6.53
N THR A 66 16.71 -7.06 -7.27
CA THR A 66 16.32 -7.22 -8.68
C THR A 66 16.70 -6.00 -9.51
N ASN A 67 16.72 -6.10 -10.85
CA ASN A 67 17.03 -4.95 -11.70
C ASN A 67 15.87 -3.96 -11.82
N ILE A 68 14.63 -4.42 -11.68
CA ILE A 68 13.45 -3.57 -11.53
C ILE A 68 13.30 -3.19 -10.06
N VAL A 69 13.07 -1.92 -9.81
CA VAL A 69 12.74 -1.35 -8.49
C VAL A 69 11.53 -0.44 -8.65
N PHE A 70 10.51 -0.65 -7.83
CA PHE A 70 9.44 0.31 -7.65
C PHE A 70 9.79 1.21 -6.47
N LEU A 71 9.89 2.52 -6.71
CA LEU A 71 10.12 3.52 -5.67
C LEU A 71 8.83 4.31 -5.44
N ILE A 72 8.21 4.12 -4.28
CA ILE A 72 6.95 4.79 -3.93
C ILE A 72 7.23 5.83 -2.85
N GLY A 73 7.06 7.10 -3.19
CA GLY A 73 7.19 8.22 -2.26
C GLY A 73 5.84 8.65 -1.69
N ARG A 74 5.76 8.78 -0.36
CA ARG A 74 4.60 9.33 0.35
C ARG A 74 5.10 10.42 1.28
N ILE A 75 4.53 11.62 1.18
CA ILE A 75 4.85 12.76 2.03
C ILE A 75 3.52 13.24 2.61
N LEU A 76 3.41 13.31 3.94
CA LEU A 76 2.21 13.81 4.61
C LEU A 76 1.93 15.25 4.15
N VAL A 77 0.66 15.59 3.94
CA VAL A 77 0.18 16.96 3.68
C VAL A 77 -0.65 17.39 4.89
N ASN A 78 -0.25 18.47 5.56
CA ASN A 78 -0.95 19.01 6.74
C ASN A 78 -2.01 20.03 6.32
N GLY A 79 -3.08 19.56 5.68
CA GLY A 79 -4.17 20.41 5.20
C GLY A 79 -3.87 21.12 3.87
N ALA A 80 -4.90 21.74 3.28
CA ALA A 80 -4.84 22.29 1.93
C ALA A 80 -3.75 23.37 1.74
N GLN A 81 -3.52 24.20 2.77
CA GLN A 81 -2.50 25.25 2.77
C GLN A 81 -1.06 24.72 2.64
N ASP A 82 -0.84 23.45 2.98
CA ASP A 82 0.49 22.83 3.00
C ASP A 82 0.87 22.13 1.68
N VAL A 83 -0.07 22.04 0.73
CA VAL A 83 0.15 21.41 -0.58
C VAL A 83 1.33 22.06 -1.32
N THR A 84 1.40 23.39 -1.35
CA THR A 84 2.50 24.10 -2.02
C THR A 84 3.86 23.78 -1.39
N ASN A 85 3.93 23.63 -0.06
CA ASN A 85 5.15 23.24 0.64
C ASN A 85 5.59 21.81 0.27
N VAL A 86 4.66 20.85 0.27
CA VAL A 86 4.95 19.47 -0.14
C VAL A 86 5.39 19.39 -1.61
N ASN A 87 4.78 20.18 -2.50
CA ASN A 87 5.23 20.27 -3.89
C ASN A 87 6.68 20.76 -4.01
N GLN A 88 7.13 21.68 -3.15
CA GLN A 88 8.53 22.12 -3.13
C GLN A 88 9.48 21.03 -2.62
N ILE A 89 9.05 20.23 -1.62
CA ILE A 89 9.82 19.06 -1.19
C ILE A 89 9.96 18.07 -2.35
N GLN A 90 8.87 17.79 -3.06
CA GLN A 90 8.86 16.89 -4.23
C GLN A 90 9.79 17.36 -5.34
N LYS A 91 9.82 18.66 -5.66
CA LYS A 91 10.75 19.21 -6.65
C LYS A 91 12.23 19.02 -6.29
N ASN A 92 12.54 18.92 -5.00
CA ASN A 92 13.91 18.70 -4.51
C ASN A 92 14.28 17.21 -4.35
N LEU A 93 13.33 16.29 -4.54
CA LEU A 93 13.61 14.87 -4.68
C LEU A 93 14.10 14.59 -6.10
N THR A 94 15.31 14.06 -6.26
CA THR A 94 15.88 13.80 -7.58
C THR A 94 16.40 12.38 -7.71
N LEU A 95 16.20 11.77 -8.88
CA LEU A 95 16.76 10.46 -9.23
C LEU A 95 17.56 10.59 -10.52
N THR A 96 18.89 10.47 -10.43
CA THR A 96 19.83 10.73 -11.53
C THR A 96 20.69 9.50 -11.84
N PRO A 97 20.91 9.11 -13.10
CA PRO A 97 21.91 8.11 -13.48
C PRO A 97 23.32 8.58 -13.08
N VAL A 98 24.18 7.66 -12.60
CA VAL A 98 25.55 8.01 -12.15
C VAL A 98 26.60 7.77 -13.24
N PHE A 99 26.41 6.76 -14.09
CA PHE A 99 27.43 6.30 -15.05
C PHE A 99 27.02 6.42 -16.51
N HIS A 100 25.93 7.14 -16.80
CA HIS A 100 25.51 7.39 -18.17
C HIS A 100 25.53 8.89 -18.44
N ASN A 101 26.48 9.34 -19.26
CA ASN A 101 26.43 10.61 -20.01
C ASN A 101 25.37 10.50 -21.12
N THR A 102 24.16 10.06 -20.75
CA THR A 102 23.02 10.09 -21.64
C THR A 102 22.06 11.06 -21.02
N THR A 103 21.84 12.19 -21.69
CA THR A 103 20.56 12.88 -21.66
C THR A 103 19.49 11.85 -21.99
N ARG A 104 18.98 11.15 -20.97
CA ARG A 104 17.81 10.30 -21.14
C ARG A 104 16.68 11.28 -21.42
N ALA A 105 16.21 11.32 -22.67
CA ALA A 105 15.00 12.04 -22.99
C ALA A 105 13.93 11.61 -21.98
N GLU A 106 13.27 12.58 -21.35
CA GLU A 106 12.09 12.31 -20.55
C GLU A 106 11.10 11.58 -21.47
N SER A 107 11.01 10.26 -21.32
CA SER A 107 9.99 9.48 -21.98
C SER A 107 8.74 9.59 -21.15
N GLU A 108 7.60 9.89 -21.78
CA GLU A 108 6.30 9.73 -21.12
C GLU A 108 6.25 8.36 -20.41
N ALA A 109 5.82 8.38 -19.16
CA ALA A 109 5.66 7.16 -18.39
C ALA A 109 4.56 6.31 -19.03
N LYS A 110 4.95 5.31 -19.84
CA LYS A 110 4.01 4.32 -20.35
C LYS A 110 3.68 3.32 -19.23
N PRO A 111 2.40 2.97 -19.04
CA PRO A 111 2.03 1.88 -18.14
C PRO A 111 2.83 0.62 -18.49
N ILE A 112 3.26 -0.11 -17.46
CA ILE A 112 3.89 -1.41 -17.67
C ILE A 112 2.78 -2.39 -18.04
N GLU A 113 2.76 -2.81 -19.30
CA GLU A 113 1.86 -3.87 -19.76
C GLU A 113 2.39 -5.26 -19.41
N PRO A 114 1.51 -6.24 -19.17
CA PRO A 114 0.07 -6.12 -19.16
C PRO A 114 -0.48 -5.59 -17.83
N LEU A 115 -1.58 -4.84 -17.88
CA LEU A 115 -2.41 -4.63 -16.69
C LEU A 115 -2.90 -5.98 -16.14
N ALA A 116 -2.98 -6.11 -14.81
CA ALA A 116 -3.43 -7.35 -14.16
C ALA A 116 -4.81 -7.82 -14.66
N SER A 117 -5.73 -6.88 -14.92
CA SER A 117 -7.06 -7.15 -15.48
C SER A 117 -7.05 -7.78 -16.87
N ASN A 118 -5.93 -7.69 -17.60
CA ASN A 118 -5.77 -8.28 -18.92
C ASN A 118 -5.20 -9.70 -18.88
N ILE A 119 -4.69 -10.18 -17.73
CA ILE A 119 -4.05 -11.51 -17.62
C ILE A 119 -4.94 -12.65 -18.14
N PRO A 120 -6.24 -12.76 -17.74
CA PRO A 120 -7.11 -13.82 -18.27
C PRO A 120 -7.27 -13.78 -19.79
N LYS A 121 -7.25 -12.58 -20.39
CA LYS A 121 -7.41 -12.39 -21.84
C LYS A 121 -6.16 -12.77 -22.62
N LEU A 122 -4.97 -12.63 -22.03
CA LEU A 122 -3.70 -12.99 -22.65
C LEU A 122 -3.53 -14.50 -22.81
N GLY A 123 -4.17 -15.29 -21.94
CA GLY A 123 -4.00 -16.74 -21.91
C GLY A 123 -2.52 -17.10 -21.83
N ILE A 124 -2.04 -17.99 -22.69
CA ILE A 124 -0.66 -18.48 -22.64
C ILE A 124 0.40 -17.38 -22.88
N GLN A 125 0.06 -16.27 -23.54
CA GLN A 125 0.98 -15.13 -23.75
C GLN A 125 1.40 -14.46 -22.44
N PHE A 126 0.62 -14.62 -21.36
CA PHE A 126 1.04 -14.22 -20.01
C PHE A 126 2.39 -14.84 -19.63
N PHE A 127 2.62 -16.10 -19.99
CA PHE A 127 3.86 -16.80 -19.64
C PHE A 127 5.06 -16.34 -20.47
N ASP A 128 4.87 -15.72 -21.64
CA ASP A 128 5.94 -15.06 -22.39
C ASP A 128 6.42 -13.82 -21.65
N ILE A 129 5.48 -13.03 -21.13
CA ILE A 129 5.76 -11.82 -20.35
C ILE A 129 6.50 -12.19 -19.06
N LEU A 130 6.04 -13.24 -18.37
CA LEU A 130 6.74 -13.78 -17.21
C LEU A 130 8.16 -14.23 -17.57
N SER A 131 8.30 -15.04 -18.64
CA SER A 131 9.59 -15.56 -19.11
C SER A 131 10.59 -14.45 -19.47
N LYS A 132 10.11 -13.38 -20.13
CA LYS A 132 10.90 -12.18 -20.43
C LYS A 132 11.31 -11.43 -19.17
N SER A 133 10.41 -11.30 -18.20
CA SER A 133 10.66 -10.60 -16.93
C SER A 133 11.72 -11.31 -16.09
N LEU A 134 11.76 -12.64 -16.13
CA LEU A 134 12.72 -13.48 -15.39
C LEU A 134 14.17 -13.33 -15.87
N VAL A 135 14.40 -12.89 -17.11
CA VAL A 135 15.77 -12.64 -17.63
C VAL A 135 16.46 -11.54 -16.83
N ASN A 136 15.76 -10.43 -16.61
CA ASN A 136 16.30 -9.27 -15.91
C ASN A 136 16.02 -9.29 -14.40
N ASN A 137 15.10 -10.14 -13.95
CA ASN A 137 14.72 -10.25 -12.54
C ASN A 137 14.63 -11.73 -12.19
N PRO A 138 15.76 -12.40 -11.94
CA PRO A 138 15.76 -13.82 -11.62
C PRO A 138 15.01 -14.08 -10.30
N PRO A 139 14.47 -15.29 -10.11
CA PRO A 139 13.80 -15.69 -8.87
C PRO A 139 14.64 -15.41 -7.62
N PRO A 140 14.01 -15.05 -6.49
CA PRO A 140 14.69 -15.03 -5.20
C PRO A 140 15.38 -16.37 -4.94
N ALA A 141 16.54 -16.35 -4.29
CA ALA A 141 17.38 -17.54 -4.11
C ALA A 141 16.67 -18.69 -3.39
N ASN A 142 15.75 -18.38 -2.46
CA ASN A 142 14.93 -19.37 -1.76
C ASN A 142 13.79 -19.95 -2.61
N GLN A 143 13.53 -19.41 -3.81
CA GLN A 143 12.41 -19.80 -4.68
C GLN A 143 12.87 -20.53 -5.95
N THR A 144 14.17 -20.77 -6.11
CA THR A 144 14.73 -21.37 -7.34
C THR A 144 14.13 -22.75 -7.65
N TYR A 145 13.79 -23.56 -6.64
CA TYR A 145 13.17 -24.87 -6.84
C TYR A 145 11.79 -24.79 -7.52
N LEU A 146 10.96 -23.82 -7.14
CA LEU A 146 9.65 -23.61 -7.76
C LEU A 146 9.80 -23.26 -9.25
N PHE A 147 10.72 -22.35 -9.57
CA PHE A 147 10.95 -21.96 -10.97
C PHE A 147 11.57 -23.08 -11.80
N LYS A 148 12.41 -23.96 -11.22
CA LYS A 148 12.87 -25.19 -11.89
C LYS A 148 11.72 -26.13 -12.26
N LYS A 149 10.64 -26.19 -11.46
CA LYS A 149 9.43 -26.94 -11.84
C LYS A 149 8.69 -26.28 -12.99
N PHE A 150 8.62 -24.95 -13.03
CA PHE A 150 8.02 -24.25 -14.18
C PHE A 150 8.82 -24.48 -15.47
N GLU A 151 10.15 -24.60 -15.37
CA GLU A 151 11.00 -24.89 -16.52
C GLU A 151 10.67 -26.21 -17.19
N THR A 152 10.25 -27.24 -16.43
CA THR A 152 9.89 -28.56 -16.99
C THR A 152 8.62 -28.54 -17.84
N ILE A 153 7.78 -27.51 -17.69
CA ILE A 153 6.57 -27.28 -18.50
C ILE A 153 6.74 -26.13 -19.50
N GLY A 154 7.98 -25.73 -19.78
CA GLY A 154 8.29 -24.74 -20.81
C GLY A 154 8.26 -23.27 -20.36
N ILE A 155 8.12 -22.98 -19.06
CA ILE A 155 8.12 -21.60 -18.54
C ILE A 155 9.46 -21.30 -17.86
N GLY A 156 10.17 -20.25 -18.29
CA GLY A 156 11.47 -19.94 -17.72
C GLY A 156 12.17 -18.78 -18.43
N PRO A 157 13.32 -18.32 -17.92
CA PRO A 157 14.03 -17.20 -18.51
C PRO A 157 14.35 -17.48 -19.99
N SER A 158 14.14 -16.48 -20.84
CA SER A 158 14.39 -16.52 -22.29
C SER A 158 13.54 -17.51 -23.09
N LYS A 159 12.49 -18.10 -22.52
CA LYS A 159 11.50 -18.91 -23.24
C LYS A 159 10.36 -18.05 -23.80
N THR A 160 9.67 -18.55 -24.81
CA THR A 160 8.42 -17.99 -25.35
C THR A 160 7.34 -19.07 -25.35
N PRO A 161 6.77 -19.42 -24.17
CA PRO A 161 5.76 -20.46 -24.01
C PRO A 161 4.64 -20.50 -25.05
N SER A 162 4.15 -19.35 -25.52
CA SER A 162 3.07 -19.29 -26.52
C SER A 162 3.47 -19.85 -27.88
N ASN A 163 4.76 -19.84 -28.21
CA ASN A 163 5.32 -20.38 -29.45
C ASN A 163 6.00 -21.74 -29.24
N ASP A 164 6.70 -21.90 -28.11
CA ASP A 164 7.55 -23.06 -27.85
C ASP A 164 6.74 -24.30 -27.44
N ILE A 165 5.58 -24.12 -26.80
CA ILE A 165 4.74 -25.21 -26.31
C ILE A 165 3.71 -25.57 -27.38
N THR A 166 3.91 -26.70 -28.05
CA THR A 166 2.99 -27.20 -29.09
C THR A 166 2.02 -28.27 -28.59
N ASN A 167 2.31 -28.89 -27.44
CA ASN A 167 1.48 -29.93 -26.83
C ASN A 167 0.16 -29.34 -26.31
N GLN A 168 -0.96 -29.77 -26.91
CA GLN A 168 -2.30 -29.24 -26.60
C GLN A 168 -2.73 -29.48 -25.14
N THR A 169 -2.36 -30.61 -24.55
CA THR A 169 -2.64 -30.89 -23.14
C THR A 169 -1.94 -29.89 -22.22
N THR A 170 -0.68 -29.54 -22.52
CA THR A 170 0.09 -28.55 -21.76
C THR A 170 -0.49 -27.15 -21.93
N ILE A 171 -0.81 -26.74 -23.16
CA ILE A 171 -1.47 -25.46 -23.44
C ILE A 171 -2.78 -25.34 -22.64
N GLN A 172 -3.60 -26.39 -22.64
CA GLN A 172 -4.87 -26.39 -21.92
C GLN A 172 -4.65 -26.34 -20.40
N ALA A 173 -3.67 -27.09 -19.87
CA ALA A 173 -3.31 -27.05 -18.46
C ALA A 173 -2.86 -25.64 -18.01
N LEU A 174 -2.07 -24.93 -18.84
CA LEU A 174 -1.65 -23.55 -18.58
C LEU A 174 -2.82 -22.57 -18.57
N LYS A 175 -3.75 -22.69 -19.53
CA LYS A 175 -4.98 -21.87 -19.56
C LYS A 175 -5.85 -22.12 -18.33
N THR A 176 -6.03 -23.39 -17.94
CA THR A 176 -6.73 -23.74 -16.70
C THR A 176 -6.02 -23.18 -15.47
N GLY A 177 -4.68 -23.25 -15.42
CA GLY A 177 -3.89 -22.67 -14.33
C GLY A 177 -4.08 -21.16 -14.16
N ILE A 178 -4.20 -20.40 -15.26
CA ILE A 178 -4.55 -18.98 -15.21
C ILE A 178 -5.94 -18.77 -14.61
N SER A 179 -6.96 -19.48 -15.13
CA SER A 179 -8.35 -19.32 -14.69
C SER A 179 -8.55 -19.71 -13.22
N GLU A 180 -8.03 -20.87 -12.80
CA GLU A 180 -8.13 -21.34 -11.41
C GLU A 180 -7.25 -20.49 -10.48
N GLY A 181 -6.07 -20.06 -10.94
CA GLY A 181 -5.21 -19.14 -10.21
C GLY A 181 -5.92 -17.82 -9.89
N GLU A 182 -6.58 -17.21 -10.87
CA GLU A 182 -7.35 -15.98 -10.67
C GLU A 182 -8.49 -16.17 -9.66
N LYS A 183 -9.23 -17.28 -9.70
CA LYS A 183 -10.27 -17.59 -8.70
C LYS A 183 -9.70 -17.69 -7.29
N LEU A 184 -8.53 -18.32 -7.13
CA LEU A 184 -7.85 -18.41 -5.84
C LEU A 184 -7.42 -17.03 -5.35
N ILE A 185 -6.87 -16.21 -6.24
CA ILE A 185 -6.45 -14.83 -5.95
C ILE A 185 -7.66 -13.99 -5.54
N ASP A 186 -8.78 -14.06 -6.26
CA ASP A 186 -10.01 -13.33 -5.94
C ASP A 186 -10.56 -13.72 -4.57
N LYS A 187 -10.63 -15.03 -4.29
CA LYS A 187 -11.06 -15.54 -2.98
C LYS A 187 -10.17 -15.03 -1.85
N LYS A 188 -8.85 -15.02 -2.07
CA LYS A 188 -7.88 -14.51 -1.08
C LYS A 188 -7.96 -12.99 -0.93
N ALA A 189 -8.14 -12.25 -2.02
CA ALA A 189 -8.28 -10.79 -2.00
C ALA A 189 -9.54 -10.35 -1.25
N ALA A 190 -10.66 -11.05 -1.44
CA ALA A 190 -11.90 -10.82 -0.69
C ALA A 190 -11.75 -11.12 0.82
N ASN A 191 -10.78 -11.94 1.22
CA ASN A 191 -10.53 -12.36 2.60
C ASN A 191 -9.06 -12.21 2.98
N ILE A 192 -8.50 -11.01 2.72
CA ILE A 192 -7.05 -10.82 2.77
C ILE A 192 -6.51 -10.81 4.20
N GLY A 193 -7.31 -10.38 5.17
CA GLY A 193 -6.95 -10.26 6.58
C GLY A 193 -7.81 -11.13 7.50
N THR A 194 -7.47 -11.08 8.79
CA THR A 194 -8.28 -11.64 9.86
C THR A 194 -9.26 -10.58 10.35
N VAL A 195 -10.53 -10.95 10.51
CA VAL A 195 -11.56 -10.04 11.01
C VAL A 195 -11.55 -10.03 12.54
N VAL A 196 -11.37 -8.84 13.13
CA VAL A 196 -11.43 -8.60 14.58
C VAL A 196 -12.26 -7.34 14.80
N ASN A 197 -13.32 -7.42 15.62
CA ASN A 197 -14.28 -6.31 15.85
C ASN A 197 -14.83 -5.68 14.55
N GLY A 198 -15.06 -6.49 13.53
CA GLY A 198 -15.53 -6.03 12.21
C GLY A 198 -14.42 -5.51 11.28
N TRP A 199 -13.19 -5.35 11.76
CA TRP A 199 -12.06 -4.87 10.98
C TRP A 199 -11.26 -6.03 10.39
N SER A 200 -11.09 -6.04 9.07
CA SER A 200 -10.13 -6.89 8.38
C SER A 200 -8.72 -6.32 8.54
N VAL A 201 -7.86 -7.05 9.26
CA VAL A 201 -6.48 -6.68 9.54
C VAL A 201 -5.53 -7.69 8.94
N ASN A 202 -4.50 -7.22 8.21
CA ASN A 202 -3.42 -8.08 7.74
C ASN A 202 -2.04 -7.52 8.12
N LEU A 203 -1.28 -8.30 8.89
CA LEU A 203 0.06 -7.96 9.40
C LEU A 203 1.17 -8.77 8.71
N GLN A 204 0.86 -9.48 7.63
CA GLN A 204 1.79 -10.34 6.87
C GLN A 204 2.10 -9.78 5.46
N VAL A 205 1.83 -8.49 5.24
CA VAL A 205 2.00 -7.81 3.95
C VAL A 205 3.33 -7.07 3.85
N GLY A 206 3.69 -6.67 2.63
CA GLY A 206 4.91 -5.91 2.35
C GLY A 206 6.16 -6.75 2.16
N THR A 207 6.26 -7.93 2.77
CA THR A 207 7.30 -8.95 2.51
C THR A 207 6.72 -10.35 2.68
N TYR A 208 6.60 -11.11 1.59
CA TYR A 208 5.68 -12.26 1.55
C TYR A 208 6.34 -13.64 1.72
N GLY A 209 7.67 -13.73 1.61
CA GLY A 209 8.35 -15.03 1.61
C GLY A 209 7.78 -15.97 0.54
N GLU A 210 7.30 -17.14 0.96
CA GLU A 210 6.67 -18.15 0.10
C GLU A 210 5.14 -18.09 0.10
N ASP A 211 4.51 -17.10 0.73
CA ASP A 211 3.05 -16.89 0.62
C ASP A 211 2.71 -16.21 -0.72
N TYR A 212 2.82 -16.99 -1.80
CA TYR A 212 2.57 -16.55 -3.17
C TYR A 212 1.13 -16.08 -3.37
N LEU A 213 0.17 -16.72 -2.69
CA LEU A 213 -1.24 -16.41 -2.84
C LEU A 213 -1.58 -15.08 -2.16
N LEU A 214 -1.05 -14.82 -0.96
CA LEU A 214 -1.17 -13.50 -0.34
C LEU A 214 -0.48 -12.42 -1.18
N ARG A 215 0.74 -12.68 -1.67
CA ARG A 215 1.45 -11.74 -2.55
C ARG A 215 0.62 -11.38 -3.78
N ALA A 216 0.06 -12.37 -4.47
CA ALA A 216 -0.75 -12.17 -5.66
C ALA A 216 -2.06 -11.42 -5.34
N ALA A 217 -2.73 -11.75 -4.23
CA ALA A 217 -3.90 -11.03 -3.76
C ALA A 217 -3.60 -9.56 -3.46
N VAL A 218 -2.53 -9.26 -2.71
CA VAL A 218 -2.12 -7.88 -2.45
C VAL A 218 -1.73 -7.16 -3.74
N ALA A 219 -1.01 -7.82 -4.66
CA ALA A 219 -0.70 -7.21 -5.96
C ALA A 219 -1.95 -6.85 -6.77
N LYS A 220 -3.06 -7.60 -6.61
CA LYS A 220 -4.34 -7.34 -7.29
C LYS A 220 -5.10 -6.16 -6.69
N VAL A 221 -5.17 -6.04 -5.35
CA VAL A 221 -6.06 -5.05 -4.68
C VAL A 221 -5.34 -3.95 -3.90
N GLY A 222 -4.03 -4.03 -3.72
CA GLY A 222 -3.27 -3.13 -2.85
C GLY A 222 -1.76 -3.16 -3.13
N PHE A 223 -1.37 -3.13 -4.42
CA PHE A 223 0.03 -3.19 -4.82
C PHE A 223 0.87 -2.10 -4.12
N GLY A 224 2.06 -2.47 -3.66
CA GLY A 224 2.92 -1.55 -2.90
C GLY A 224 2.50 -1.37 -1.44
N ALA A 225 1.76 -2.32 -0.87
CA ALA A 225 1.49 -2.38 0.56
C ALA A 225 2.78 -2.25 1.38
N ASN A 226 2.73 -1.45 2.44
CA ASN A 226 3.84 -1.29 3.38
C ASN A 226 3.99 -2.51 4.29
N ILE A 227 5.19 -2.72 4.85
CA ILE A 227 5.33 -3.60 6.01
C ILE A 227 4.60 -3.00 7.23
N PRO A 228 4.11 -3.82 8.18
CA PRO A 228 3.34 -3.33 9.33
C PRO A 228 4.07 -2.30 10.19
N GLN A 229 5.40 -2.38 10.28
CA GLN A 229 6.21 -1.42 11.03
C GLN A 229 6.20 -0.01 10.39
N GLU A 230 5.94 0.08 9.09
CA GLU A 230 5.80 1.34 8.39
C GLU A 230 4.36 1.83 8.41
N ALA A 231 3.40 0.96 8.03
CA ALA A 231 1.98 1.29 8.11
C ALA A 231 1.09 0.05 8.14
N VAL A 232 -0.05 0.16 8.83
CA VAL A 232 -1.11 -0.86 8.88
C VAL A 232 -2.43 -0.23 8.43
N TYR A 233 -3.20 -0.97 7.64
CA TYR A 233 -4.38 -0.48 6.92
C TYR A 233 -5.64 -1.32 7.17
N PRO A 234 -6.20 -1.36 8.39
CA PRO A 234 -7.43 -2.10 8.65
C PRO A 234 -8.61 -1.54 7.87
N LEU A 235 -9.41 -2.43 7.30
CA LEU A 235 -10.57 -2.09 6.48
C LEU A 235 -11.83 -2.69 7.10
N THR A 236 -12.93 -1.95 7.15
CA THR A 236 -14.24 -2.49 7.52
C THR A 236 -15.33 -2.09 6.54
N PHE A 237 -16.20 -3.06 6.25
CA PHE A 237 -17.45 -2.91 5.50
C PHE A 237 -18.67 -3.09 6.39
N ILE A 238 -18.47 -3.44 7.66
CA ILE A 238 -19.54 -3.88 8.57
C ILE A 238 -19.52 -3.12 9.89
N ASP A 239 -20.69 -2.99 10.50
CA ASP A 239 -20.85 -2.50 11.86
C ASP A 239 -20.60 -3.60 12.91
N ALA A 240 -20.75 -3.24 14.19
CA ALA A 240 -20.58 -4.11 15.35
C ALA A 240 -21.48 -5.37 15.33
N ASN A 241 -22.58 -5.33 14.57
CA ASN A 241 -23.52 -6.44 14.44
C ASN A 241 -23.27 -7.26 13.16
N GLY A 242 -22.22 -6.97 12.40
CA GLY A 242 -21.91 -7.63 11.14
C GLY A 242 -22.76 -7.17 9.95
N THR A 243 -23.50 -6.07 10.09
CA THR A 243 -24.32 -5.52 9.00
C THR A 243 -23.50 -4.56 8.15
N LEU A 244 -23.68 -4.60 6.82
CA LEU A 244 -22.97 -3.69 5.92
C LEU A 244 -23.21 -2.22 6.29
N LEU A 245 -22.12 -1.45 6.32
CA LEU A 245 -22.13 -0.02 6.59
C LEU A 245 -22.89 0.72 5.49
N ASN A 246 -23.96 1.39 5.88
CA ASN A 246 -24.85 2.11 4.98
C ASN A 246 -25.55 3.25 5.72
N ALA A 247 -25.22 4.49 5.35
CA ALA A 247 -25.77 5.70 5.98
C ALA A 247 -27.10 6.16 5.34
N ALA A 248 -27.71 5.32 4.48
CA ALA A 248 -29.02 5.57 3.92
C ALA A 248 -30.10 5.74 5.00
N ASN A 249 -31.17 6.48 4.65
CA ASN A 249 -32.34 6.71 5.51
C ASN A 249 -31.98 7.39 6.84
N ASN A 250 -30.97 8.26 6.85
CA ASN A 250 -30.42 8.91 8.04
C ASN A 250 -29.87 7.94 9.09
N THR A 251 -29.35 6.80 8.64
CA THR A 251 -28.63 5.89 9.53
C THR A 251 -27.29 6.52 9.91
N ASN A 252 -27.07 6.67 11.22
CA ASN A 252 -25.84 7.25 11.77
C ASN A 252 -25.00 6.16 12.43
N TYR A 253 -23.69 6.34 12.38
CA TYR A 253 -22.72 5.46 13.02
C TYR A 253 -21.81 6.25 13.95
N LEU A 254 -21.24 5.56 14.93
CA LEU A 254 -20.30 6.08 15.91
C LEU A 254 -19.11 5.14 16.00
N MET A 255 -17.91 5.69 16.04
CA MET A 255 -16.72 4.96 16.45
C MET A 255 -16.19 5.60 17.74
N HIS A 256 -16.27 4.85 18.84
CA HIS A 256 -15.84 5.31 20.17
C HIS A 256 -14.46 4.75 20.51
N PHE A 257 -13.47 5.62 20.65
CA PHE A 257 -12.19 5.28 21.24
C PHE A 257 -12.21 5.65 22.72
N GLY A 258 -12.07 4.66 23.61
CA GLY A 258 -11.91 4.94 25.03
C GLY A 258 -10.68 5.81 25.33
N LYS A 259 -10.59 6.34 26.55
CA LYS A 259 -9.47 7.22 26.95
C LYS A 259 -8.12 6.53 26.69
N GLY A 260 -7.29 7.17 25.86
CA GLY A 260 -5.96 6.66 25.50
C GLY A 260 -5.98 5.43 24.57
N GLN A 261 -7.14 5.07 24.01
CA GLN A 261 -7.30 3.93 23.10
C GLN A 261 -7.38 4.35 21.62
N VAL A 262 -7.03 5.60 21.29
CA VAL A 262 -6.79 5.98 19.90
C VAL A 262 -5.61 5.19 19.33
N PRO A 263 -5.48 5.04 17.98
CA PRO A 263 -4.43 4.24 17.38
C PRO A 263 -3.02 4.62 17.88
N PRO A 264 -2.25 3.68 18.45
CA PRO A 264 -0.94 3.98 19.03
C PRO A 264 0.11 4.04 17.93
N VAL A 265 0.43 5.26 17.51
CA VAL A 265 1.30 5.55 16.37
C VAL A 265 2.36 6.57 16.74
N LYS A 266 3.53 6.48 16.10
CA LYS A 266 4.60 7.49 16.17
C LYS A 266 4.51 8.51 15.03
N GLY A 267 3.86 8.15 13.92
CA GLY A 267 3.65 9.02 12.77
C GLY A 267 2.37 9.84 12.92
N PHE A 268 1.26 9.23 12.50
CA PHE A 268 -0.10 9.76 12.58
C PHE A 268 -1.11 8.64 12.27
N TRP A 269 -2.39 8.87 12.51
CA TRP A 269 -3.46 7.98 12.10
C TRP A 269 -4.59 8.74 11.41
N SER A 270 -5.32 8.07 10.54
CA SER A 270 -6.49 8.64 9.89
C SER A 270 -7.53 7.58 9.59
N LEU A 271 -8.80 7.90 9.79
CA LEU A 271 -9.94 7.15 9.33
C LEU A 271 -10.48 7.80 8.06
N THR A 272 -10.45 7.07 6.95
CA THR A 272 -10.86 7.55 5.63
C THR A 272 -12.12 6.81 5.19
N LEU A 273 -13.05 7.54 4.57
CA LEU A 273 -14.30 7.00 4.05
C LEU A 273 -14.27 6.92 2.52
N TYR A 274 -14.76 5.80 1.99
CA TYR A 274 -14.98 5.58 0.56
C TYR A 274 -16.41 5.15 0.29
N ASP A 275 -16.95 5.48 -0.88
CA ASP A 275 -18.22 4.91 -1.36
C ASP A 275 -18.07 3.43 -1.77
N LYS A 276 -19.15 2.87 -2.31
CA LYS A 276 -19.20 1.50 -2.84
C LYS A 276 -18.24 1.23 -4.00
N ASP A 277 -17.80 2.27 -4.70
CA ASP A 277 -16.94 2.19 -5.88
C ASP A 277 -15.46 2.47 -5.53
N GLY A 278 -15.17 2.79 -4.26
CA GLY A 278 -13.82 3.06 -3.76
C GLY A 278 -13.38 4.51 -3.93
N PHE A 279 -14.30 5.44 -4.17
CA PHE A 279 -14.00 6.86 -4.34
C PHE A 279 -14.34 7.70 -3.11
N PHE A 280 -13.71 8.87 -3.02
CA PHE A 280 -14.10 9.89 -2.07
C PHE A 280 -15.46 10.48 -2.43
N VAL A 281 -16.24 10.79 -1.39
CA VAL A 281 -17.59 11.35 -1.55
C VAL A 281 -17.57 12.83 -1.22
N ASP A 282 -17.96 13.64 -2.18
CA ASP A 282 -18.11 15.09 -1.99
C ASP A 282 -19.07 15.40 -0.84
N ASN A 283 -18.69 16.37 -0.03
CA ASN A 283 -19.43 16.74 1.17
C ASN A 283 -19.26 18.23 1.50
N PRO A 284 -20.21 18.82 2.25
CA PRO A 284 -20.26 20.28 2.45
C PRO A 284 -19.05 20.91 3.15
N ILE A 285 -18.24 20.10 3.85
CA ILE A 285 -17.09 20.56 4.63
C ILE A 285 -15.74 20.13 4.02
N ASN A 286 -15.76 19.51 2.82
CA ASN A 286 -14.58 18.99 2.12
C ASN A 286 -13.69 18.09 3.01
N ARG A 287 -14.31 17.25 3.84
CA ARG A 287 -13.62 16.32 4.75
C ARG A 287 -13.80 14.89 4.28
N TYR A 288 -12.71 14.26 3.89
CA TYR A 288 -12.71 12.87 3.37
C TYR A 288 -12.02 11.88 4.31
N ASN A 289 -11.34 12.39 5.34
CA ASN A 289 -10.75 11.62 6.41
C ASN A 289 -10.76 12.41 7.72
N ILE A 290 -10.60 11.71 8.85
CA ILE A 290 -10.47 12.31 10.18
C ILE A 290 -9.39 11.58 10.98
N GLY A 291 -8.57 12.30 11.73
CA GLY A 291 -7.39 11.73 12.41
C GLY A 291 -6.80 12.65 13.47
N ASP A 292 -5.69 12.24 14.07
CA ASP A 292 -4.93 13.03 15.06
C ASP A 292 -4.45 14.39 14.51
N ARG A 293 -4.39 14.54 13.19
CA ARG A 293 -4.02 15.78 12.51
C ARG A 293 -5.21 16.63 12.08
N THR A 294 -6.45 16.20 12.32
CA THR A 294 -7.64 17.00 12.01
C THR A 294 -7.73 18.20 12.94
N LEU A 295 -7.71 19.40 12.35
CA LEU A 295 -7.84 20.65 13.11
C LEU A 295 -9.19 20.71 13.83
N GLY A 296 -9.15 21.03 15.12
CA GLY A 296 -10.34 21.20 15.93
C GLY A 296 -10.97 19.91 16.45
N LEU A 297 -10.34 18.74 16.26
CA LEU A 297 -10.78 17.48 16.86
C LEU A 297 -10.88 17.62 18.39
N LYS A 298 -11.97 17.16 19.00
CA LYS A 298 -12.24 17.31 20.43
C LYS A 298 -12.38 15.97 21.12
N ASN A 299 -11.70 15.79 22.23
CA ASN A 299 -11.98 14.68 23.14
C ASN A 299 -13.21 15.00 24.00
N ASN A 300 -13.88 13.96 24.45
CA ASN A 300 -14.91 14.02 25.47
C ASN A 300 -14.30 14.40 26.83
N THR A 301 -15.16 14.73 27.80
CA THR A 301 -14.73 15.14 29.16
C THR A 301 -14.00 14.04 29.92
N ASP A 302 -14.30 12.77 29.64
CA ASP A 302 -13.61 11.60 30.19
C ASP A 302 -12.27 11.28 29.48
N GLY A 303 -11.94 12.02 28.41
CA GLY A 303 -10.74 11.83 27.59
C GLY A 303 -10.89 10.79 26.47
N SER A 304 -12.08 10.22 26.27
CA SER A 304 -12.40 9.42 25.08
C SER A 304 -12.54 10.29 23.83
N LEU A 305 -12.58 9.65 22.65
CA LEU A 305 -12.79 10.28 21.36
C LEU A 305 -13.92 9.60 20.61
N ASP A 306 -14.95 10.37 20.29
CA ASP A 306 -16.07 9.93 19.47
C ASP A 306 -15.93 10.47 18.05
N ILE A 307 -15.98 9.59 17.05
CA ILE A 307 -16.08 9.95 15.64
C ILE A 307 -17.51 9.65 15.16
N SER A 308 -18.27 10.71 14.84
CA SER A 308 -19.62 10.58 14.28
C SER A 308 -19.52 10.37 12.78
N ILE A 309 -20.21 9.38 12.23
CA ILE A 309 -20.22 9.06 10.80
C ILE A 309 -21.67 9.08 10.32
N SER A 310 -22.02 10.01 9.45
CA SER A 310 -23.41 10.23 9.03
C SER A 310 -23.48 11.01 7.73
N SER A 311 -24.57 10.82 6.97
CA SER A 311 -24.83 11.57 5.73
C SER A 311 -25.26 13.01 5.99
N LYS A 312 -25.93 13.27 7.12
CA LYS A 312 -26.30 14.61 7.57
C LYS A 312 -25.40 15.10 8.69
N ASN A 313 -25.24 16.42 8.75
CA ASN A 313 -24.49 17.08 9.82
C ASN A 313 -25.12 16.71 11.19
N PRO A 314 -24.35 16.14 12.13
CA PRO A 314 -24.84 15.69 13.43
C PRO A 314 -25.10 16.84 14.42
N GLY A 315 -25.00 18.09 13.97
CA GLY A 315 -25.16 19.29 14.77
C GLY A 315 -23.82 19.88 15.22
N GLN A 316 -23.84 21.18 15.55
CA GLN A 316 -22.65 21.99 15.83
C GLN A 316 -21.74 21.40 16.92
N ALA A 317 -22.32 20.74 17.93
CA ALA A 317 -21.55 20.12 19.02
C ALA A 317 -20.68 18.94 18.57
N LYS A 318 -21.07 18.24 17.50
CA LYS A 318 -20.40 17.01 16.99
C LYS A 318 -19.68 17.22 15.66
N GLU A 319 -19.90 18.35 14.99
CA GLU A 319 -19.34 18.67 13.67
C GLU A 319 -17.80 18.60 13.62
N SER A 320 -17.11 18.97 14.71
CA SER A 320 -15.65 18.88 14.76
C SER A 320 -15.13 17.45 14.59
N ASN A 321 -15.88 16.47 15.06
CA ASN A 321 -15.54 15.05 15.01
C ASN A 321 -16.37 14.26 14.00
N TRP A 322 -17.06 14.97 13.09
CA TRP A 322 -17.91 14.35 12.08
C TRP A 322 -17.10 13.94 10.85
N LEU A 323 -17.26 12.70 10.41
CA LEU A 323 -16.82 12.20 9.11
C LEU A 323 -18.06 12.04 8.20
N PRO A 324 -18.23 12.92 7.19
CA PRO A 324 -19.37 12.83 6.27
C PRO A 324 -19.37 11.52 5.48
N ALA A 325 -20.54 10.89 5.41
CA ALA A 325 -20.81 9.67 4.64
C ALA A 325 -21.78 9.95 3.47
N PRO A 326 -21.82 9.13 2.41
CA PRO A 326 -22.89 9.20 1.41
C PRO A 326 -24.24 8.80 2.00
N ASP A 327 -25.34 9.17 1.36
CA ASP A 327 -26.68 8.58 1.61
C ASP A 327 -26.74 7.18 0.96
N GLY A 328 -25.92 6.25 1.47
CA GLY A 328 -25.72 4.95 0.86
C GLY A 328 -24.62 4.11 1.51
N PRO A 329 -24.23 2.99 0.87
CA PRO A 329 -23.15 2.13 1.34
C PRO A 329 -21.81 2.86 1.35
N PHE A 330 -20.98 2.54 2.35
CA PHE A 330 -19.63 3.08 2.47
C PHE A 330 -18.68 2.07 3.10
N THR A 331 -17.38 2.34 2.96
CA THR A 331 -16.31 1.55 3.55
C THR A 331 -15.39 2.47 4.34
N LEU A 332 -14.83 1.97 5.44
CA LEU A 332 -13.88 2.71 6.26
C LEU A 332 -12.51 2.04 6.20
N LEU A 333 -11.48 2.86 5.98
CA LEU A 333 -10.08 2.48 6.03
C LEU A 333 -9.39 3.25 7.16
N LEU A 334 -8.89 2.53 8.16
CA LEU A 334 -8.02 3.10 9.18
C LEU A 334 -6.57 2.99 8.70
N CYS A 335 -5.85 4.10 8.66
CA CYS A 335 -4.43 4.12 8.36
C CYS A 335 -3.67 4.44 9.64
N MET A 336 -2.72 3.57 10.01
CA MET A 336 -1.84 3.77 11.16
C MET A 336 -0.39 3.83 10.66
N TYR A 337 0.27 4.99 10.78
CA TYR A 337 1.62 5.20 10.26
C TYR A 337 2.67 5.17 11.38
N ILE A 338 3.71 4.35 11.19
CA ILE A 338 4.70 3.99 12.20
C ILE A 338 3.99 3.57 13.49
N PRO A 339 3.12 2.54 13.42
CA PRO A 339 2.43 2.07 14.60
C PRO A 339 3.42 1.46 15.59
N ASP A 340 3.04 1.43 16.87
CA ASP A 340 3.86 0.76 17.87
C ASP A 340 3.76 -0.78 17.78
N ASP A 341 4.52 -1.43 18.65
CA ASP A 341 4.59 -2.89 18.71
C ASP A 341 3.25 -3.56 19.02
N SER A 342 2.32 -2.89 19.72
CA SER A 342 1.03 -3.47 20.07
C SER A 342 0.18 -3.72 18.81
N VAL A 343 0.23 -2.81 17.83
CA VAL A 343 -0.46 -3.00 16.54
C VAL A 343 0.27 -4.04 15.68
N VAL A 344 1.60 -3.93 15.59
CA VAL A 344 2.42 -4.84 14.77
C VAL A 344 2.32 -6.30 15.25
N LYS A 345 2.08 -6.51 16.54
CA LYS A 345 1.88 -7.84 17.16
C LYS A 345 0.40 -8.24 17.25
N GLY A 346 -0.53 -7.44 16.72
CA GLY A 346 -1.96 -7.75 16.72
C GLY A 346 -2.65 -7.68 18.09
N GLN A 347 -2.07 -6.95 19.03
CA GLN A 347 -2.57 -6.78 20.41
C GLN A 347 -3.54 -5.59 20.52
N TYR A 348 -3.30 -4.53 19.75
CA TYR A 348 -4.18 -3.37 19.70
C TYR A 348 -5.54 -3.76 19.09
N GLN A 349 -6.62 -3.47 19.83
CA GLN A 349 -7.98 -3.74 19.41
C GLN A 349 -8.61 -2.45 18.88
N ILE A 350 -9.02 -2.48 17.61
CA ILE A 350 -9.76 -1.37 17.01
C ILE A 350 -11.21 -1.46 17.51
N PRO A 351 -11.81 -0.38 18.01
CA PRO A 351 -13.22 -0.41 18.41
C PRO A 351 -14.10 -0.70 17.18
N PRO A 352 -15.22 -1.43 17.37
CA PRO A 352 -16.16 -1.64 16.29
C PRO A 352 -16.84 -0.33 15.89
N VAL A 353 -17.43 -0.32 14.70
CA VAL A 353 -18.28 0.79 14.24
C VAL A 353 -19.71 0.49 14.69
N GLU A 354 -20.29 1.34 15.52
CA GLU A 354 -21.61 1.10 16.09
C GLU A 354 -22.68 1.88 15.33
N LYS A 355 -23.79 1.21 14.98
CA LYS A 355 -24.97 1.91 14.49
C LYS A 355 -25.65 2.63 15.66
N VAL A 356 -25.87 3.93 15.51
CA VAL A 356 -26.55 4.73 16.54
C VAL A 356 -28.04 4.41 16.52
N VAL A 357 -28.53 3.78 17.59
CA VAL A 357 -29.96 3.55 17.79
C VAL A 357 -30.56 4.77 18.50
N THR A 358 -31.27 5.61 17.76
CA THR A 358 -32.13 6.62 18.38
C THR A 358 -33.35 5.91 18.96
N ASN A 359 -33.41 5.73 20.28
CA ASN A 359 -34.66 5.40 20.94
C ASN A 359 -35.62 6.58 20.71
N LYS A 360 -36.74 6.30 20.04
CA LYS A 360 -37.82 7.28 19.86
C LYS A 360 -38.60 7.48 21.14
#